data_AF-A0A6C2YUJ2-F1
#
_entry.id   AF-A0A6C2YUJ2-F1
#
_cell.length_a   1.000
_cell.length_b   1.000
_cell.length_c   1.000
_cell.angle_alpha   90.00
_cell.angle_beta   90.00
_cell.angle_gamma   90.00
#
_symmetry.space_group_name_H-M   'P 1'
#
loop_
_entity.id
_entity.type
_entity.pdbx_description
1 polymer ?
#
loop_
_entity_poly.entity_id
_entity_poly.type
_entity_poly.pdbx_seq_one_letter_code
_entity_poly.pdbx_strand_id
1 'polypeptide(L)'
;MSENPTTQPMDGTPATSDAAEPQFNPVRPQAMKPEPSDDLGIDREFWIKLLQIPVIGVGFTILAYLGTLAWGALASESWNLPNLGVVLVLSALMLLAAYIDGYAFKVPNWVTLSVVFSGWIIGILHDLGYQAIPGQGGFVAAFACMMLGWLLLYPVFLIGGMGEGDVKMQMGFGCWVGAFYGLNDGAYTTLMAFVVGGIIGGICGVVMIVIRGKYRQNAENVKEIAKDLQVMTTESYSKGQARAVERRSRWDRLPYGVPLCVGFLGFLAFKYFVLPA
;
A
#
# COMPACT_ATOMS: atom_id res chain seq x y z
N MET A 1 69.18 50.78 -55.14
CA MET A 1 68.15 50.32 -54.18
C MET A 1 68.85 49.30 -53.30
N SER A 2 69.41 49.75 -52.17
CA SER A 2 68.74 49.94 -50.86
C SER A 2 68.70 48.59 -50.11
N GLU A 3 69.30 48.42 -48.92
CA GLU A 3 69.85 49.41 -47.96
C GLU A 3 71.07 48.88 -47.16
N ASN A 4 71.57 49.73 -46.26
CA ASN A 4 72.74 49.61 -45.37
C ASN A 4 72.29 50.22 -44.00
N PRO A 5 73.02 50.19 -42.85
CA PRO A 5 74.19 49.39 -42.39
C PRO A 5 73.73 48.37 -41.28
N THR A 6 74.30 48.10 -40.08
CA THR A 6 75.42 48.64 -39.26
C THR A 6 75.92 47.63 -38.20
N THR A 7 77.23 47.67 -37.93
CA THR A 7 77.96 47.44 -36.64
C THR A 7 77.37 46.58 -35.50
N GLN A 8 78.09 45.50 -35.18
CA GLN A 8 78.56 45.19 -33.82
C GLN A 8 79.65 46.23 -33.39
N PRO A 9 80.08 46.39 -32.10
CA PRO A 9 80.20 45.33 -31.08
C PRO A 9 80.06 45.67 -29.56
N MET A 10 80.17 44.61 -28.73
CA MET A 10 80.68 44.53 -27.34
C MET A 10 80.10 45.43 -26.22
N ASP A 11 79.58 44.82 -25.13
CA ASP A 11 80.26 44.65 -23.82
C ASP A 11 79.28 44.01 -22.77
N GLY A 12 79.75 43.54 -21.60
CA GLY A 12 78.93 43.29 -20.40
C GLY A 12 78.72 41.83 -19.94
N THR A 13 79.54 41.37 -18.98
CA THR A 13 79.31 40.22 -18.06
C THR A 13 78.37 40.59 -16.89
N PRO A 14 77.94 39.68 -15.97
CA PRO A 14 78.23 38.24 -15.80
C PRO A 14 76.98 37.32 -15.64
N ALA A 15 77.19 36.05 -15.30
CA ALA A 15 76.14 35.04 -15.06
C ALA A 15 75.48 35.13 -13.67
N THR A 16 74.25 34.60 -13.57
CA THR A 16 73.51 34.40 -12.30
C THR A 16 73.00 32.96 -12.16
N SER A 17 73.51 32.28 -11.13
CA SER A 17 73.10 31.01 -10.52
C SER A 17 71.79 30.35 -11.00
N ASP A 18 71.89 29.06 -11.36
CA ASP A 18 70.75 28.14 -11.27
C ASP A 18 70.19 28.14 -9.84
N ALA A 19 68.86 28.24 -9.73
CA ALA A 19 68.10 28.07 -8.49
C ALA A 19 66.90 27.16 -8.80
N ALA A 20 67.07 25.85 -8.59
CA ALA A 20 66.02 24.88 -8.87
C ALA A 20 64.84 25.03 -7.90
N GLU A 21 63.63 25.24 -8.43
CA GLU A 21 62.42 25.34 -7.61
C GLU A 21 62.08 24.01 -6.91
N PRO A 22 61.71 24.01 -5.62
CA PRO A 22 61.38 22.79 -4.89
C PRO A 22 60.04 22.20 -5.36
N GLN A 23 60.08 21.01 -5.96
CA GLN A 23 58.89 20.33 -6.45
C GLN A 23 57.91 20.00 -5.32
N PHE A 24 56.73 20.62 -5.35
CA PHE A 24 55.63 20.31 -4.44
C PHE A 24 55.04 18.93 -4.76
N ASN A 25 55.33 17.94 -3.92
CA ASN A 25 54.77 16.60 -4.03
C ASN A 25 53.48 16.49 -3.19
N PRO A 26 52.27 16.48 -3.80
CA PRO A 26 51.03 16.44 -3.05
C PRO A 26 50.88 15.11 -2.31
N VAL A 27 50.69 15.18 -0.99
CA VAL A 27 50.40 14.00 -0.17
C VAL A 27 49.09 13.39 -0.66
N ARG A 28 49.20 12.22 -1.31
CA ARG A 28 48.05 11.50 -1.87
C ARG A 28 47.08 11.16 -0.72
N PRO A 29 45.79 11.52 -0.79
CA PRO A 29 44.84 11.19 0.26
C PRO A 29 44.86 9.69 0.54
N GLN A 30 45.01 9.32 1.80
CA GLN A 30 44.89 7.92 2.19
C GLN A 30 43.47 7.46 1.88
N ALA A 31 43.33 6.32 1.19
CA ALA A 31 42.02 5.79 0.88
C ALA A 31 41.26 5.54 2.19
N MET A 32 40.11 6.20 2.36
CA MET A 32 39.29 6.04 3.54
C MET A 32 38.94 4.56 3.67
N LYS A 33 39.37 3.95 4.78
CA LYS A 33 39.07 2.55 5.08
C LYS A 33 37.54 2.43 5.08
N PRO A 34 36.94 1.51 4.31
CA PRO A 34 35.49 1.39 4.27
C PRO A 34 34.99 1.14 5.70
N GLU A 35 33.95 1.88 6.10
CA GLU A 35 33.24 1.57 7.33
C GLU A 35 32.67 0.13 7.24
N PRO A 36 32.51 -0.58 8.36
CA PRO A 36 31.89 -1.90 8.33
C PRO A 36 30.52 -1.79 7.67
N SER A 37 30.28 -2.61 6.64
CA SER A 37 28.92 -2.83 6.17
C SER A 37 28.09 -3.36 7.34
N ASP A 38 26.89 -2.81 7.55
CA ASP A 38 25.88 -3.37 8.45
C ASP A 38 25.46 -4.75 7.89
N ASP A 39 26.24 -5.78 8.18
CA ASP A 39 26.17 -7.10 7.53
C ASP A 39 25.06 -8.01 8.10
N LEU A 40 24.03 -7.37 8.69
CA LEU A 40 22.67 -7.89 8.68
C LEU A 40 22.00 -7.26 7.45
N GLY A 41 21.83 -8.03 6.37
CA GLY A 41 21.25 -7.60 5.09
C GLY A 41 19.75 -7.24 5.14
N ILE A 42 19.38 -6.33 6.04
CA ILE A 42 18.03 -5.80 6.30
C ILE A 42 18.19 -4.30 6.57
N ASP A 43 17.87 -3.46 5.58
CA ASP A 43 18.15 -2.02 5.62
C ASP A 43 17.63 -1.33 6.89
N ARG A 44 18.39 -0.35 7.40
CA ARG A 44 17.93 0.54 8.49
C ARG A 44 16.58 1.20 8.18
N GLU A 45 16.29 1.50 6.91
CA GLU A 45 14.97 1.99 6.48
C GLU A 45 13.84 0.97 6.69
N PHE A 46 14.09 -0.33 6.48
CA PHE A 46 13.09 -1.38 6.72
C PHE A 46 12.72 -1.42 8.21
N TRP A 47 13.72 -1.36 9.10
CA TRP A 47 13.49 -1.31 10.55
C TRP A 47 12.71 -0.07 10.99
N ILE A 48 13.02 1.11 10.44
CA ILE A 48 12.26 2.34 10.72
C ILE A 48 10.80 2.20 10.26
N LYS A 49 10.56 1.69 9.05
CA LYS A 49 9.20 1.48 8.50
C LYS A 49 8.43 0.39 9.25
N LEU A 50 9.11 -0.61 9.81
CA LEU A 50 8.52 -1.65 10.65
C LEU A 50 8.15 -1.11 12.04
N LEU A 51 9.03 -0.32 12.67
CA LEU A 51 8.81 0.27 13.99
C LEU A 51 7.68 1.32 13.99
N GLN A 52 7.42 1.96 12.85
CA GLN A 52 6.28 2.87 12.67
C GLN A 52 4.91 2.17 12.74
N ILE A 53 4.81 0.88 12.37
CA ILE A 53 3.52 0.18 12.27
C ILE A 53 2.80 0.07 13.64
N PRO A 54 3.45 -0.37 14.74
CA PRO A 54 2.81 -0.36 16.06
C PRO A 54 2.36 1.03 16.50
N VAL A 55 3.17 2.07 16.26
CA VAL A 55 2.87 3.45 16.66
C VAL A 55 1.65 3.99 15.92
N ILE A 56 1.59 3.78 14.60
CA ILE A 56 0.46 4.22 13.77
C ILE A 56 -0.80 3.39 14.08
N GLY A 57 -0.67 2.09 14.36
CA GLY A 57 -1.80 1.24 14.79
C GLY A 57 -2.35 1.62 16.17
N VAL A 58 -1.51 1.97 17.13
CA VAL A 58 -1.97 2.57 18.40
C VAL A 58 -2.66 3.91 18.12
N GLY A 59 -2.11 4.75 17.23
CA GLY A 59 -2.75 6.00 16.78
C GLY A 59 -4.14 5.79 16.16
N PHE A 60 -4.33 4.78 15.31
CA PHE A 60 -5.63 4.43 14.73
C PHE A 60 -6.61 3.87 15.79
N THR A 61 -6.10 3.18 16.81
CA THR A 61 -6.92 2.70 17.93
C THR A 61 -7.39 3.86 18.82
N ILE A 62 -6.51 4.82 19.11
CA ILE A 62 -6.86 6.08 19.78
C ILE A 62 -7.86 6.87 18.93
N LEU A 63 -7.69 6.90 17.60
CA LEU A 63 -8.64 7.57 16.70
C LEU A 63 -10.02 6.90 16.72
N ALA A 64 -10.12 5.56 16.79
CA ALA A 64 -11.39 4.85 16.97
C ALA A 64 -12.07 5.18 18.30
N TYR A 65 -11.30 5.30 19.39
CA TYR A 65 -11.80 5.73 20.70
C TYR A 65 -12.27 7.19 20.68
N LEU A 66 -11.49 8.11 20.10
CA LEU A 66 -11.89 9.52 19.93
C LEU A 66 -13.13 9.66 19.03
N GLY A 67 -13.23 8.86 17.97
CA GLY A 67 -14.43 8.80 17.11
C GLY A 67 -15.65 8.28 17.86
N THR A 68 -15.48 7.29 18.75
CA THR A 68 -16.53 6.78 19.64
C THR A 68 -17.05 7.87 20.58
N LEU A 69 -16.15 8.62 21.21
CA LEU A 69 -16.49 9.74 22.09
C LEU A 69 -17.15 10.90 21.32
N ALA A 70 -16.62 11.25 20.14
CA ALA A 70 -17.18 12.29 19.29
C ALA A 70 -18.58 11.93 18.81
N TRP A 71 -18.85 10.66 18.46
CA TRP A 71 -20.21 10.20 18.16
C TRP A 71 -21.13 10.33 19.38
N GLY A 72 -20.66 9.93 20.58
CA GLY A 72 -21.44 10.11 21.82
C GLY A 72 -21.74 11.56 22.20
N ALA A 73 -20.95 12.53 21.71
CA ALA A 73 -21.17 13.95 21.93
C ALA A 73 -21.96 14.67 20.81
N LEU A 74 -22.07 14.06 19.62
CA LEU A 74 -22.70 14.66 18.43
C LEU A 74 -24.00 13.97 18.01
N ALA A 75 -24.20 12.70 18.36
CA ALA A 75 -25.42 11.97 18.03
C ALA A 75 -26.57 12.40 18.94
N SER A 76 -27.55 13.10 18.38
CA SER A 76 -28.80 13.41 19.08
C SER A 76 -29.67 12.15 19.21
N GLU A 77 -30.35 11.99 20.35
CA GLU A 77 -31.19 10.82 20.68
C GLU A 77 -32.24 10.49 19.59
N SER A 78 -32.70 11.51 18.85
CA SER A 78 -33.63 11.39 17.73
C SER A 78 -33.14 10.54 16.54
N TRP A 79 -31.86 10.18 16.47
CA TRP A 79 -31.31 9.40 15.36
C TRP A 79 -31.51 7.89 15.52
N ASN A 80 -31.68 7.37 16.74
CA ASN A 80 -31.81 5.94 17.05
C ASN A 80 -30.72 5.04 16.40
N LEU A 81 -29.51 5.58 16.17
CA LEU A 81 -28.39 4.86 15.57
C LEU A 81 -27.44 4.34 16.66
N PRO A 82 -26.87 3.13 16.52
CA PRO A 82 -25.78 2.67 17.39
C PRO A 82 -24.52 3.53 17.20
N ASN A 83 -23.50 3.34 18.03
CA ASN A 83 -22.29 4.17 17.93
C ASN A 83 -21.51 3.89 16.63
N LEU A 84 -21.65 4.79 15.65
CA LEU A 84 -20.99 4.71 14.35
C LEU A 84 -19.58 5.31 14.35
N GLY A 85 -19.08 5.84 15.47
CA GLY A 85 -17.76 6.48 15.54
C GLY A 85 -16.62 5.60 15.03
N VAL A 86 -16.62 4.32 15.40
CA VAL A 86 -15.66 3.30 14.92
C VAL A 86 -15.81 3.07 13.42
N VAL A 87 -17.06 3.00 12.93
CA VAL A 87 -17.40 2.74 11.53
C VAL A 87 -16.98 3.91 10.64
N LEU A 88 -17.13 5.15 11.12
CA LEU A 88 -16.65 6.35 10.43
C LEU A 88 -15.12 6.39 10.34
N VAL A 89 -14.41 6.01 11.40
CA VAL A 89 -12.94 5.92 11.38
C VAL A 89 -12.47 4.81 10.43
N LEU A 90 -13.10 3.63 10.46
CA LEU A 90 -12.86 2.57 9.47
C LEU A 90 -13.11 3.09 8.04
N SER A 91 -14.21 3.81 7.83
CA SER A 91 -14.57 4.38 6.53
C SER A 91 -13.52 5.36 6.02
N ALA A 92 -13.02 6.25 6.88
CA ALA A 92 -11.94 7.19 6.56
C ALA A 92 -10.62 6.46 6.23
N LEU A 93 -10.28 5.39 6.96
CA LEU A 93 -9.10 4.57 6.70
C LEU A 93 -9.20 3.81 5.35
N MET A 94 -10.39 3.32 4.99
CA MET A 94 -10.63 2.69 3.69
C MET A 94 -10.61 3.70 2.54
N LEU A 95 -11.16 4.90 2.73
CA LEU A 95 -11.05 6.00 1.75
C LEU A 95 -9.60 6.42 1.54
N LEU A 96 -8.80 6.53 2.62
CA LEU A 96 -7.36 6.82 2.53
C LEU A 96 -6.61 5.73 1.76
N ALA A 97 -6.86 4.46 2.06
CA ALA A 97 -6.24 3.34 1.34
C ALA A 97 -6.63 3.32 -0.15
N ALA A 98 -7.90 3.53 -0.48
CA ALA A 98 -8.40 3.60 -1.85
C ALA A 98 -7.88 4.81 -2.64
N TYR A 99 -7.70 5.96 -1.97
CA TYR A 99 -7.05 7.14 -2.56
C TYR A 99 -5.58 6.86 -2.91
N ILE A 100 -4.85 6.21 -2.00
CA ILE A 100 -3.44 5.84 -2.23
C ILE A 100 -3.32 4.79 -3.35
N ASP A 101 -4.25 3.82 -3.44
CA ASP A 101 -4.30 2.89 -4.58
C ASP A 101 -4.62 3.62 -5.89
N GLY A 102 -5.61 4.51 -5.88
CA GLY A 102 -6.01 5.33 -7.03
C GLY A 102 -4.91 6.23 -7.58
N TYR A 103 -4.04 6.76 -6.71
CA TYR A 103 -2.93 7.64 -7.10
C TYR A 103 -1.64 6.90 -7.44
N ALA A 104 -1.25 5.89 -6.63
CA ALA A 104 0.06 5.24 -6.73
C ALA A 104 0.04 3.80 -7.28
N PHE A 105 -1.14 3.19 -7.46
CA PHE A 105 -1.33 1.77 -7.82
C PHE A 105 -0.56 0.78 -6.92
N LYS A 106 -0.24 1.20 -5.69
CA LYS A 106 0.49 0.44 -4.68
C LYS A 106 0.25 1.02 -3.29
N VAL A 107 -0.72 0.45 -2.56
CA VAL A 107 -0.91 0.74 -1.13
C VAL A 107 0.34 0.31 -0.34
N PRO A 108 0.99 1.19 0.43
CA PRO A 108 2.21 0.87 1.15
C PRO A 108 1.89 0.05 2.42
N ASN A 109 2.73 -0.95 2.69
CA ASN A 109 2.52 -1.93 3.76
C ASN A 109 2.25 -1.28 5.13
N TRP A 110 2.86 -0.13 5.43
CA TRP A 110 2.71 0.53 6.73
C TRP A 110 1.27 0.97 7.01
N VAL A 111 0.51 1.41 6.00
CA VAL A 111 -0.91 1.77 6.17
C VAL A 111 -1.71 0.52 6.54
N THR A 112 -1.67 -0.50 5.69
CA THR A 112 -2.52 -1.69 5.83
C THR A 112 -2.17 -2.53 7.05
N LEU A 113 -0.88 -2.65 7.39
CA LEU A 113 -0.46 -3.37 8.59
C LEU A 113 -0.83 -2.60 9.86
N SER A 114 -0.85 -1.26 9.85
CA SER A 114 -1.35 -0.46 10.98
C SER A 114 -2.88 -0.58 11.15
N VAL A 115 -3.65 -0.70 10.06
CA VAL A 115 -5.09 -1.00 10.12
C VAL A 115 -5.33 -2.41 10.67
N VAL A 116 -4.57 -3.43 10.23
CA VAL A 116 -4.66 -4.78 10.80
C VAL A 116 -4.28 -4.79 12.28
N PHE A 117 -3.18 -4.15 12.65
CA PHE A 117 -2.67 -4.12 14.02
C PHE A 117 -3.62 -3.37 14.98
N SER A 118 -4.22 -2.26 14.56
CA SER A 118 -5.27 -1.57 15.33
C SER A 118 -6.51 -2.45 15.53
N GLY A 119 -6.95 -3.19 14.50
CA GLY A 119 -8.05 -4.16 14.65
C GLY A 119 -7.74 -5.27 15.65
N TRP A 120 -6.49 -5.74 15.71
CA TRP A 120 -6.04 -6.68 16.75
C TRP A 120 -6.01 -6.05 18.14
N ILE A 121 -5.53 -4.80 18.30
CA ILE A 121 -5.56 -4.10 19.60
C ILE A 121 -7.01 -3.98 20.09
N ILE A 122 -7.94 -3.55 19.23
CA ILE A 122 -9.37 -3.43 19.57
C ILE A 122 -9.93 -4.79 20.01
N GLY A 123 -9.67 -5.86 19.24
CA GLY A 123 -10.10 -7.21 19.61
C GLY A 123 -9.52 -7.71 20.93
N ILE A 124 -8.23 -7.46 21.20
CA ILE A 124 -7.58 -7.83 22.47
C ILE A 124 -8.15 -7.03 23.64
N LEU A 125 -8.45 -5.74 23.45
CA LEU A 125 -9.11 -4.92 24.48
C LEU A 125 -10.52 -5.44 24.80
N HIS A 126 -11.29 -5.88 23.81
CA HIS A 126 -12.59 -6.52 24.04
C HIS A 126 -12.46 -7.85 24.79
N ASP A 127 -11.52 -8.72 24.41
CA ASP A 127 -11.27 -10.00 25.11
C ASP A 127 -10.81 -9.79 26.57
N LEU A 128 -10.13 -8.68 26.85
CA LEU A 128 -9.74 -8.24 28.20
C LEU A 128 -10.84 -7.48 28.97
N GLY A 129 -12.05 -7.34 28.39
CA GLY A 129 -13.20 -6.66 29.00
C GLY A 129 -13.19 -5.13 28.91
N TYR A 130 -12.19 -4.52 28.26
CA TYR A 130 -12.09 -3.07 28.07
C TYR A 130 -12.93 -2.59 26.87
N GLN A 131 -14.25 -2.53 27.06
CA GLN A 131 -15.21 -1.99 26.07
C GLN A 131 -15.19 -0.45 25.96
N ALA A 132 -14.00 0.16 26.01
CA ALA A 132 -13.80 1.60 25.78
C ALA A 132 -14.15 2.00 24.33
N ILE A 133 -14.03 1.05 23.41
CA ILE A 133 -14.61 1.06 22.07
C ILE A 133 -15.79 0.08 22.12
N PRO A 134 -17.00 0.43 21.64
CA PRO A 134 -18.12 -0.49 21.62
C PRO A 134 -17.93 -1.58 20.55
N GLY A 135 -18.43 -2.77 20.83
CA GLY A 135 -18.40 -3.91 19.92
C GLY A 135 -18.78 -5.22 20.60
N GLN A 136 -18.96 -6.27 19.80
CA GLN A 136 -19.24 -7.65 20.24
C GLN A 136 -18.21 -8.65 19.72
N GLY A 137 -17.09 -8.16 19.17
CA GLY A 137 -15.99 -9.00 18.72
C GLY A 137 -14.87 -9.16 19.75
N GLY A 138 -13.75 -9.69 19.26
CA GLY A 138 -12.57 -10.06 20.03
C GLY A 138 -11.42 -10.39 19.07
N PHE A 139 -10.24 -10.73 19.59
CA PHE A 139 -9.05 -11.02 18.76
C PHE A 139 -9.30 -12.17 17.79
N VAL A 140 -9.97 -13.23 18.24
CA VAL A 140 -10.30 -14.40 17.39
C VAL A 140 -11.20 -14.00 16.22
N ALA A 141 -12.20 -13.15 16.47
CA ALA A 141 -13.11 -12.67 15.43
C ALA A 141 -12.40 -11.74 14.44
N ALA A 142 -11.56 -10.83 14.94
CA ALA A 142 -10.72 -9.95 14.11
C ALA A 142 -9.76 -10.75 13.23
N PHE A 143 -9.04 -11.72 13.79
CA PHE A 143 -8.12 -12.58 13.06
C PHE A 143 -8.83 -13.45 12.02
N ALA A 144 -9.97 -14.07 12.37
CA ALA A 144 -10.74 -14.88 11.44
C ALA A 144 -11.31 -14.07 10.26
N CYS A 145 -11.83 -12.87 10.52
CA CYS A 145 -12.36 -12.00 9.46
C CYS A 145 -11.26 -11.37 8.60
N MET A 146 -10.07 -11.10 9.16
CA MET A 146 -8.86 -10.77 8.41
C MET A 146 -8.45 -11.92 7.48
N MET A 147 -8.46 -13.17 7.96
CA MET A 147 -8.14 -14.37 7.17
C MET A 147 -9.19 -14.66 6.10
N LEU A 148 -10.47 -14.41 6.36
CA LEU A 148 -11.51 -14.43 5.34
C LEU A 148 -11.26 -13.36 4.26
N GLY A 149 -10.95 -12.13 4.67
CA GLY A 149 -10.60 -11.04 3.74
C GLY A 149 -9.40 -11.36 2.86
N TRP A 150 -8.37 -12.00 3.42
CA TRP A 150 -7.26 -12.56 2.64
C TRP A 150 -7.75 -13.65 1.67
N LEU A 151 -8.48 -14.65 2.16
CA LEU A 151 -8.91 -15.82 1.39
C LEU A 151 -9.82 -15.47 0.20
N LEU A 152 -10.66 -14.44 0.32
CA LEU A 152 -11.55 -13.99 -0.76
C LEU A 152 -10.78 -13.37 -1.93
N LEU A 153 -9.70 -12.62 -1.65
CA LEU A 153 -8.97 -11.86 -2.67
C LEU A 153 -7.63 -12.47 -3.08
N TYR A 154 -7.02 -13.33 -2.27
CA TYR A 154 -5.75 -13.98 -2.57
C TYR A 154 -5.81 -14.82 -3.87
N PRO A 155 -6.85 -15.64 -4.16
CA PRO A 155 -6.97 -16.33 -5.44
C PRO A 155 -7.02 -15.39 -6.65
N VAL A 156 -7.68 -14.23 -6.51
CA VAL A 156 -7.80 -13.21 -7.57
C VAL A 156 -6.46 -12.49 -7.82
N PHE A 157 -5.70 -12.25 -6.75
CA PHE A 157 -4.33 -11.76 -6.82
C PHE A 157 -3.39 -12.77 -7.50
N LEU A 158 -3.49 -14.06 -7.17
CA LEU A 158 -2.64 -15.12 -7.71
C LEU A 158 -2.79 -15.30 -9.23
N ILE A 159 -4.01 -15.14 -9.79
CA ILE A 159 -4.24 -15.14 -11.25
C ILE A 159 -3.86 -13.81 -11.95
N GLY A 160 -3.24 -12.88 -11.22
CA GLY A 160 -2.80 -11.57 -11.71
C GLY A 160 -3.94 -10.58 -11.97
N GLY A 161 -5.16 -10.85 -11.49
CA GLY A 161 -6.34 -10.02 -11.75
C GLY A 161 -6.34 -8.69 -10.99
N MET A 162 -5.63 -8.62 -9.86
CA MET A 162 -5.72 -7.53 -8.88
C MET A 162 -4.33 -7.19 -8.29
N GLY A 163 -4.21 -6.14 -7.46
CA GLY A 163 -2.97 -5.75 -6.80
C GLY A 163 -2.74 -6.40 -5.43
N GLU A 164 -1.51 -6.30 -4.93
CA GLU A 164 -1.17 -6.70 -3.55
C GLU A 164 -1.75 -5.74 -2.50
N GLY A 165 -2.04 -4.48 -2.88
CA GLY A 165 -2.61 -3.47 -1.98
C GLY A 165 -4.06 -3.78 -1.62
N ASP A 166 -4.84 -4.19 -2.61
CA ASP A 166 -6.26 -4.54 -2.49
C ASP A 166 -6.49 -5.68 -1.47
N VAL A 167 -5.70 -6.75 -1.55
CA VAL A 167 -5.74 -7.88 -0.59
C VAL A 167 -5.48 -7.38 0.83
N LYS A 168 -4.46 -6.53 1.01
CA LYS A 168 -4.09 -5.98 2.33
C LYS A 168 -5.13 -5.00 2.87
N MET A 169 -5.83 -4.26 1.99
CA MET A 169 -6.94 -3.38 2.36
C MET A 169 -8.15 -4.20 2.84
N GLN A 170 -8.52 -5.26 2.11
CA GLN A 170 -9.58 -6.20 2.51
C GLN A 170 -9.24 -6.94 3.81
N MET A 171 -7.97 -7.29 4.06
CA MET A 171 -7.51 -7.82 5.34
C MET A 171 -7.69 -6.82 6.49
N GLY A 172 -7.34 -5.54 6.28
CA GLY A 172 -7.55 -4.48 7.27
C GLY A 172 -9.04 -4.24 7.56
N PHE A 173 -9.87 -4.18 6.52
CA PHE A 173 -11.32 -4.08 6.63
C PHE A 173 -11.90 -5.25 7.42
N GLY A 174 -11.61 -6.49 7.01
CA GLY A 174 -12.05 -7.71 7.69
C GLY A 174 -11.60 -7.76 9.15
N CYS A 175 -10.37 -7.33 9.46
CA CYS A 175 -9.86 -7.25 10.83
C CYS A 175 -10.74 -6.36 11.73
N TRP A 176 -10.99 -5.12 11.32
CA TRP A 176 -11.84 -4.19 12.07
C TRP A 176 -13.30 -4.63 12.15
N VAL A 177 -13.82 -5.17 11.05
CA VAL A 177 -15.19 -5.70 10.98
C VAL A 177 -15.37 -6.89 11.93
N GLY A 178 -14.41 -7.80 12.03
CA GLY A 178 -14.43 -8.88 13.01
C GLY A 178 -14.25 -8.40 14.45
N ALA A 179 -13.42 -7.38 14.69
CA ALA A 179 -13.24 -6.79 16.03
C ALA A 179 -14.51 -6.09 16.55
N PHE A 180 -15.24 -5.39 15.67
CA PHE A 180 -16.42 -4.61 16.04
C PHE A 180 -17.71 -5.46 16.08
N TYR A 181 -18.01 -6.21 15.01
CA TYR A 181 -19.27 -6.97 14.89
C TYR A 181 -19.20 -8.42 15.41
N GLY A 182 -18.01 -8.92 15.77
CA GLY A 182 -17.81 -10.33 16.11
C GLY A 182 -17.81 -11.26 14.90
N LEU A 183 -17.70 -12.57 15.15
CA LEU A 183 -17.32 -13.54 14.12
C LEU A 183 -18.38 -13.71 13.02
N ASN A 184 -19.64 -13.93 13.38
CA ASN A 184 -20.69 -14.26 12.40
C ASN A 184 -21.06 -13.05 11.54
N ASP A 185 -21.48 -11.95 12.18
CA ASP A 185 -21.80 -10.70 11.51
C ASP A 185 -20.59 -10.09 10.80
N GLY A 186 -19.39 -10.23 11.37
CA GLY A 186 -18.15 -9.75 10.76
C GLY A 186 -17.79 -10.54 9.50
N ALA A 187 -17.91 -11.87 9.52
CA ALA A 187 -17.69 -12.71 8.34
C ALA A 187 -18.71 -12.41 7.24
N TYR A 188 -20.00 -12.31 7.60
CA TYR A 188 -21.06 -11.93 6.65
C TYR A 188 -20.83 -10.54 6.06
N THR A 189 -20.50 -9.54 6.89
CA THR A 189 -20.20 -8.16 6.46
C THR A 189 -18.98 -8.12 5.52
N THR A 190 -17.93 -8.89 5.84
CA THR A 190 -16.71 -8.99 5.00
C THR A 190 -17.03 -9.62 3.63
N LEU A 191 -17.85 -10.68 3.62
CA LEU A 191 -18.26 -11.38 2.40
C LEU A 191 -19.17 -10.51 1.52
N MET A 192 -20.19 -9.87 2.08
CA MET A 192 -21.11 -9.01 1.33
C MET A 192 -20.41 -7.76 0.79
N ALA A 193 -19.54 -7.14 1.58
CA ALA A 193 -18.70 -6.02 1.13
C ALA A 193 -17.81 -6.40 -0.07
N PHE A 194 -17.20 -7.60 -0.04
CA PHE A 194 -16.47 -8.13 -1.19
C PHE A 194 -17.36 -8.39 -2.42
N VAL A 195 -18.53 -9.01 -2.24
CA VAL A 195 -19.47 -9.27 -3.35
C VAL A 195 -19.95 -7.97 -4.01
N VAL A 196 -20.35 -6.97 -3.21
CA VAL A 196 -20.78 -5.66 -3.73
C VAL A 196 -19.60 -4.94 -4.40
N GLY A 197 -18.41 -4.96 -3.79
CA GLY A 197 -17.19 -4.38 -4.39
C GLY A 197 -16.79 -5.05 -5.71
N GLY A 198 -16.97 -6.36 -5.83
CA GLY A 198 -16.75 -7.12 -7.06
C GLY A 198 -17.76 -6.78 -8.16
N ILE A 199 -19.04 -6.62 -7.82
CA ILE A 199 -20.08 -6.16 -8.77
C ILE A 199 -19.76 -4.75 -9.27
N ILE A 200 -19.43 -3.81 -8.38
CA ILE A 200 -19.06 -2.44 -8.73
C ILE A 200 -17.78 -2.43 -9.57
N GLY A 201 -16.78 -3.23 -9.22
CA GLY A 201 -15.55 -3.40 -10.00
C GLY A 201 -15.80 -3.91 -11.41
N GLY A 202 -16.71 -4.89 -11.56
CA GLY A 202 -17.17 -5.38 -12.85
C GLY A 202 -17.85 -4.29 -13.69
N ILE A 203 -18.73 -3.49 -13.09
CA ILE A 203 -19.40 -2.35 -13.76
C ILE A 203 -18.37 -1.30 -14.20
N CYS A 204 -17.45 -0.90 -13.32
CA CYS A 204 -16.36 0.02 -13.66
C CYS A 204 -15.47 -0.52 -14.79
N GLY A 205 -15.18 -1.82 -14.80
CA GLY A 205 -14.49 -2.50 -15.88
C GLY A 205 -15.23 -2.40 -17.22
N VAL A 206 -16.52 -2.74 -17.26
CA VAL A 206 -17.35 -2.63 -18.47
C VAL A 206 -17.43 -1.19 -18.98
N VAL A 207 -17.62 -0.21 -18.08
CA VAL A 207 -17.63 1.22 -18.44
C VAL A 207 -16.29 1.65 -19.05
N MET A 208 -15.15 1.21 -18.48
CA MET A 208 -13.82 1.49 -19.05
C MET A 208 -13.62 0.83 -20.43
N ILE A 209 -14.12 -0.38 -20.65
CA ILE A 209 -14.08 -1.05 -21.96
C ILE A 209 -14.86 -0.24 -23.00
N VAL A 210 -16.08 0.22 -22.67
CA VAL A 210 -16.94 0.99 -23.56
C VAL A 210 -16.33 2.34 -23.90
N ILE A 211 -15.89 3.12 -22.91
CA ILE A 211 -15.27 4.45 -23.10
C ILE A 211 -14.02 4.38 -23.98
N ARG A 212 -13.22 3.30 -23.86
CA ARG A 212 -11.98 3.14 -24.65
C ARG A 212 -12.17 2.53 -26.03
N GLY A 213 -13.33 1.94 -26.34
CA GLY A 213 -13.61 1.25 -27.61
C GLY A 213 -12.73 0.02 -27.91
N LYS A 214 -11.83 -0.39 -27.01
CA LYS A 214 -10.81 -1.46 -27.19
C LYS A 214 -11.41 -2.89 -27.11
N TYR A 215 -12.62 -3.10 -27.61
CA TYR A 215 -13.38 -4.36 -27.42
C TYR A 215 -12.61 -5.62 -27.83
N ARG A 216 -11.92 -5.61 -28.98
CA ARG A 216 -11.18 -6.78 -29.47
C ARG A 216 -9.97 -7.13 -28.59
N GLN A 217 -9.18 -6.13 -28.19
CA GLN A 217 -8.05 -6.31 -27.29
C GLN A 217 -8.49 -6.83 -25.92
N ASN A 218 -9.66 -6.39 -25.42
CA ASN A 218 -10.21 -6.88 -24.16
C ASN A 218 -10.79 -8.31 -24.27
N ALA A 219 -11.35 -8.69 -25.42
CA ALA A 219 -11.74 -10.08 -25.69
C ALA A 219 -10.51 -11.01 -25.86
N GLU A 220 -9.41 -10.50 -26.43
CA GLU A 220 -8.11 -11.20 -26.48
C GLU A 220 -7.53 -11.37 -25.07
N ASN A 221 -7.52 -10.32 -24.25
CA ASN A 221 -7.12 -10.37 -22.83
C ASN A 221 -7.91 -11.41 -22.01
N VAL A 222 -9.24 -11.51 -22.17
CA VAL A 222 -10.06 -12.51 -21.47
C VAL A 222 -9.73 -13.94 -21.92
N LYS A 223 -9.41 -14.15 -23.21
CA LYS A 223 -8.92 -15.44 -23.71
C LYS A 223 -7.54 -15.79 -23.15
N GLU A 224 -6.65 -14.81 -22.95
CA GLU A 224 -5.38 -15.03 -22.25
C GLU A 224 -5.61 -15.47 -20.80
N ILE A 225 -6.49 -14.83 -20.02
CA ILE A 225 -6.83 -15.27 -18.65
C ILE A 225 -7.32 -16.72 -18.64
N ALA A 226 -8.26 -17.06 -19.54
CA ALA A 226 -8.82 -18.42 -19.59
C ALA A 226 -7.73 -19.47 -19.90
N LYS A 227 -6.79 -19.15 -20.80
CA LYS A 227 -5.64 -20.01 -21.13
C LYS A 227 -4.59 -20.05 -20.00
N ASP A 228 -4.42 -18.98 -19.24
CA ASP A 228 -3.54 -18.97 -18.07
C ASP A 228 -4.10 -19.87 -16.97
N LEU A 229 -5.39 -19.70 -16.65
CA LEU A 229 -6.11 -20.51 -15.67
C LEU A 229 -6.15 -21.99 -16.05
N GLN A 230 -6.35 -22.31 -17.33
CA GLN A 230 -6.23 -23.69 -17.84
C GLN A 230 -4.82 -24.24 -17.60
N VAL A 231 -3.75 -23.50 -17.90
CA VAL A 231 -2.37 -23.97 -17.67
C VAL A 231 -2.06 -24.14 -16.17
N MET A 232 -2.66 -23.32 -15.29
CA MET A 232 -2.55 -23.52 -13.83
C MET A 232 -3.19 -24.84 -13.38
N THR A 233 -4.30 -25.26 -13.99
CA THR A 233 -5.04 -26.48 -13.60
C THR A 233 -4.60 -27.75 -14.33
N THR A 234 -4.09 -27.67 -15.57
CA THR A 234 -3.75 -28.84 -16.39
C THR A 234 -2.26 -29.14 -16.55
N GLU A 235 -1.37 -28.15 -16.37
CA GLU A 235 0.08 -28.36 -16.49
C GLU A 235 0.82 -28.12 -15.18
N SER A 236 0.78 -26.87 -14.69
CA SER A 236 1.52 -26.43 -13.52
C SER A 236 1.07 -25.03 -13.12
N TYR A 237 0.64 -24.92 -11.88
CA TYR A 237 0.32 -23.66 -11.23
C TYR A 237 1.39 -22.57 -11.45
N SER A 238 2.68 -22.90 -11.27
CA SER A 238 3.81 -21.96 -11.43
C SER A 238 3.93 -21.42 -12.86
N LYS A 239 3.78 -22.28 -13.89
CA LYS A 239 3.80 -21.84 -15.30
C LYS A 239 2.67 -20.87 -15.62
N GLY A 240 1.46 -21.15 -15.13
CA GLY A 240 0.30 -20.28 -15.36
C GLY A 240 0.43 -18.95 -14.61
N GLN A 241 0.95 -18.97 -13.38
CA GLN A 241 1.24 -17.77 -12.60
C GLN A 241 2.29 -16.87 -13.29
N ALA A 242 3.38 -17.45 -13.80
CA ALA A 242 4.41 -16.69 -14.54
C ALA A 242 3.83 -15.96 -15.76
N ARG A 243 2.99 -16.64 -16.55
CA ARG A 243 2.30 -16.05 -17.72
C ARG A 243 1.32 -14.94 -17.31
N ALA A 244 0.61 -15.10 -16.20
CA ALA A 244 -0.27 -14.06 -15.66
C ALA A 244 0.50 -12.81 -15.20
N VAL A 245 1.67 -12.98 -14.58
CA VAL A 245 2.56 -11.87 -14.16
C VAL A 245 3.15 -11.14 -15.37
N GLU A 246 3.61 -11.87 -16.39
CA GLU A 246 4.09 -11.29 -17.65
C GLU A 246 2.99 -10.44 -18.32
N ARG A 247 1.79 -11.01 -18.49
CA ARG A 247 0.62 -10.34 -19.07
C ARG A 247 0.24 -9.06 -18.33
N ARG A 248 0.32 -9.03 -16.99
CA ARG A 248 -0.01 -7.86 -16.15
C ARG A 248 0.88 -6.63 -16.45
N SER A 249 2.05 -6.81 -17.06
CA SER A 249 2.90 -5.68 -17.52
C SER A 249 2.30 -4.91 -18.70
N ARG A 250 1.49 -5.57 -19.54
CA ARG A 250 0.94 -5.06 -20.81
C ARG A 250 -0.44 -4.41 -20.65
N TRP A 251 -0.94 -4.32 -19.41
CA TRP A 251 -2.34 -4.00 -19.12
C TRP A 251 -2.50 -2.61 -18.49
N ASP A 252 -3.45 -1.84 -19.03
CA ASP A 252 -3.93 -0.60 -18.43
C ASP A 252 -4.50 -0.91 -17.02
N ARG A 253 -3.86 -0.45 -15.94
CA ARG A 253 -4.27 -0.79 -14.58
C ARG A 253 -5.56 -0.08 -14.16
N LEU A 254 -6.50 -0.84 -13.60
CA LEU A 254 -7.61 -0.33 -12.82
C LEU A 254 -7.18 -0.21 -11.34
N PRO A 255 -7.52 0.88 -10.64
CA PRO A 255 -7.31 0.99 -9.20
C PRO A 255 -8.47 0.27 -8.48
N TYR A 256 -8.29 -1.03 -8.24
CA TYR A 256 -9.36 -1.89 -7.69
C TYR A 256 -9.73 -1.53 -6.25
N GLY A 257 -8.85 -0.82 -5.52
CA GLY A 257 -9.13 -0.30 -4.19
C GLY A 257 -10.30 0.67 -4.16
N VAL A 258 -10.56 1.40 -5.26
CA VAL A 258 -11.71 2.32 -5.32
C VAL A 258 -13.04 1.54 -5.40
N PRO A 259 -13.30 0.65 -6.38
CA PRO A 259 -14.51 -0.19 -6.37
C PRO A 259 -14.69 -1.04 -5.11
N LEU A 260 -13.61 -1.61 -4.55
CA LEU A 260 -13.69 -2.36 -3.29
C LEU A 260 -14.13 -1.46 -2.14
N CYS A 261 -13.53 -0.28 -1.97
CA CYS A 261 -13.91 0.68 -0.94
C CYS A 261 -15.37 1.15 -1.11
N VAL A 262 -15.85 1.41 -2.33
CA VAL A 262 -17.27 1.72 -2.56
C VAL A 262 -18.17 0.53 -2.17
N GLY A 263 -17.74 -0.72 -2.40
CA GLY A 263 -18.44 -1.91 -1.90
C GLY A 263 -18.47 -2.00 -0.37
N PHE A 264 -17.36 -1.69 0.29
CA PHE A 264 -17.23 -1.71 1.75
C PHE A 264 -18.16 -0.67 2.39
N LEU A 265 -18.06 0.59 1.93
CA LEU A 265 -18.88 1.71 2.41
C LEU A 265 -20.36 1.54 2.04
N GLY A 266 -20.64 1.07 0.83
CA GLY A 266 -22.00 0.82 0.34
C GLY A 266 -22.71 -0.26 1.16
N PHE A 267 -22.03 -1.36 1.50
CA PHE A 267 -22.63 -2.39 2.34
C PHE A 267 -22.80 -1.92 3.80
N LEU A 268 -21.84 -1.18 4.36
CA LEU A 268 -21.97 -0.58 5.70
C LEU A 268 -23.15 0.41 5.76
N ALA A 269 -23.28 1.28 4.75
CA ALA A 269 -24.41 2.21 4.65
C ALA A 269 -25.75 1.48 4.49
N PHE A 270 -25.80 0.41 3.68
CA PHE A 270 -27.00 -0.43 3.55
C PHE A 270 -27.37 -1.09 4.88
N LYS A 271 -26.39 -1.64 5.62
CA LYS A 271 -26.61 -2.24 6.95
C LYS A 271 -27.17 -1.25 7.97
N TYR A 272 -26.77 0.02 7.94
CA TYR A 272 -27.23 1.01 8.93
C TYR A 272 -28.45 1.84 8.54
N PHE A 273 -28.64 2.12 7.25
CA PHE A 273 -29.74 3.00 6.78
C PHE A 273 -30.90 2.26 6.10
N VAL A 274 -30.73 0.97 5.75
CA VAL A 274 -31.75 0.18 5.04
C VAL A 274 -32.11 -1.12 5.79
N LEU A 275 -31.19 -1.65 6.60
CA LEU A 275 -31.44 -2.76 7.53
C LEU A 275 -31.27 -2.35 9.02
N PRO A 276 -31.95 -1.29 9.52
CA PRO A 276 -32.02 -1.05 10.96
C PRO A 276 -32.65 -2.27 11.64
N ALA A 277 -32.04 -2.71 12.75
CA ALA A 277 -32.44 -3.86 13.55
C ALA A 277 -33.53 -3.52 14.57
#